data_AF-A0AA36ME02-F1
#
_entry.id   AF-A0AA36ME02-F1
#
_cell.length_a   1.000
_cell.length_b   1.000
_cell.length_c   1.000
_cell.angle_alpha   90.00
_cell.angle_beta   90.00
_cell.angle_gamma   90.00
#
_symmetry.space_group_name_H-M   'P 1'
#
loop_
_entity.id
_entity.type
_entity.pdbx_description
1 polymer ?
#
loop_
_entity_poly.entity_id
_entity_poly.type
_entity_poly.pdbx_seq_one_letter_code
_entity_poly.pdbx_strand_id
1 'polypeptide(L)'
;MRTLFIILALVAVVSYAYDPVFIDELKDIVPDKNDKKELKKLDKDKDMIRSEKKQKLDVILARQTDSIKKLFEIEVQRTLLKHQMKMEKKMAVDDPAVREYWQKVEEINKDMSISQRQADKKIKELKEKLTPEQRRLLKKH
;
A
#
# COMPACT_ATOMS: atom_id res chain seq x y z
N MET A 1 45.21 -5.65 8.80
CA MET A 1 44.50 -4.88 7.75
C MET A 1 43.66 -5.82 6.92
N ARG A 2 42.40 -5.43 6.69
CA ARG A 2 41.54 -5.79 5.54
C ARG A 2 41.19 -7.27 5.34
N THR A 3 40.02 -7.67 5.84
CA THR A 3 39.16 -8.65 5.16
C THR A 3 37.69 -8.31 5.34
N LEU A 4 37.16 -7.72 4.27
CA LEU A 4 35.78 -7.65 3.77
C LEU A 4 34.61 -7.70 4.76
N PHE A 5 33.97 -6.53 4.89
CA PHE A 5 32.55 -6.40 5.17
C PHE A 5 31.75 -7.12 4.07
N ILE A 6 31.19 -8.30 4.39
CA ILE A 6 30.16 -8.91 3.55
C ILE A 6 28.86 -8.15 3.82
N ILE A 7 28.57 -7.24 2.90
CA ILE A 7 27.27 -6.60 2.73
C ILE A 7 26.26 -7.71 2.44
N LEU A 8 25.44 -8.07 3.42
CA LEU A 8 24.18 -8.75 3.19
C LEU A 8 23.05 -7.84 3.66
N ALA A 9 23.00 -6.64 3.08
CA ALA A 9 21.80 -5.81 3.08
C ALA A 9 20.78 -6.47 2.15
N LEU A 10 20.21 -7.59 2.60
CA LEU A 10 18.97 -8.13 2.05
C LEU A 10 17.86 -7.21 2.56
N VAL A 11 17.84 -5.97 2.05
CA VAL A 11 16.66 -5.13 2.11
C VAL A 11 15.67 -5.83 1.21
N ALA A 12 14.92 -6.77 1.80
CA ALA A 12 13.64 -7.16 1.28
C ALA A 12 12.86 -5.85 1.17
N VAL A 13 12.87 -5.26 -0.02
CA VAL A 13 11.85 -4.32 -0.43
C VAL A 13 10.58 -5.16 -0.47
N VAL A 14 9.99 -5.38 0.71
CA VAL A 14 8.60 -5.73 0.82
C VAL A 14 7.94 -4.55 0.14
N SER A 15 7.55 -4.78 -1.11
CA SER A 15 6.72 -3.87 -1.86
C SER A 15 5.40 -3.85 -1.12
N TYR A 16 5.33 -3.09 -0.03
CA TYR A 16 4.10 -2.75 0.64
C TYR A 16 3.23 -2.14 -0.45
N ALA A 17 2.25 -2.94 -0.90
CA ALA A 17 1.13 -2.43 -1.66
C ALA A 17 0.48 -1.38 -0.77
N TYR A 18 0.29 -0.19 -1.32
CA TYR A 18 -0.48 0.84 -0.66
C TYR A 18 -1.85 0.26 -0.32
N ASP A 19 -2.21 0.25 0.96
CA ASP A 19 -3.56 -0.12 1.41
C ASP A 19 -4.42 1.14 1.43
N PRO A 20 -5.37 1.32 0.49
CA PRO A 20 -6.23 2.50 0.47
C PRO A 20 -7.23 2.55 1.64
N VAL A 21 -7.36 1.45 2.41
CA VAL A 21 -8.29 1.37 3.54
C VAL A 21 -7.61 1.78 4.86
N PHE A 22 -6.29 1.75 4.93
CA PHE A 22 -5.48 2.10 6.11
C PHE A 22 -5.74 1.20 7.34
N ILE A 23 -5.85 -0.11 7.14
CA ILE A 23 -6.11 -1.03 8.26
C ILE A 23 -4.89 -1.14 9.17
N ASP A 24 -3.69 -1.12 8.59
CA ASP A 24 -2.44 -1.26 9.32
C ASP A 24 -2.24 -0.10 10.30
N GLU A 25 -2.55 1.12 9.88
CA GLU A 25 -2.47 2.34 10.69
C GLU A 25 -3.32 2.22 11.96
N LEU A 26 -4.55 1.70 11.86
CA LEU A 26 -5.39 1.49 13.05
C LEU A 26 -4.91 0.30 13.89
N LYS A 27 -4.51 -0.80 13.23
CA LYS A 27 -4.07 -2.03 13.90
C LYS A 27 -2.84 -1.80 14.76
N ASP A 28 -1.94 -0.93 14.34
CA ASP A 28 -0.70 -0.65 15.06
C ASP A 28 -0.93 0.14 16.36
N ILE A 29 -1.94 1.01 16.38
CA ILE A 29 -2.20 1.91 17.51
C ILE A 29 -3.30 1.42 18.48
N VAL A 30 -4.21 0.55 18.05
CA VAL A 30 -5.31 0.06 18.91
C VAL A 30 -4.75 -0.81 20.05
N PRO A 31 -5.09 -0.54 21.32
CA PRO A 31 -4.57 -1.34 22.44
C PRO A 31 -5.32 -2.67 22.62
N ASP A 32 -6.61 -2.71 22.30
CA ASP A 32 -7.45 -3.88 22.51
C ASP A 32 -7.05 -5.06 21.60
N LYS A 33 -6.96 -6.26 22.19
CA LYS A 33 -6.52 -7.46 21.47
C LYS A 33 -7.59 -8.04 20.56
N ASN A 34 -8.87 -7.84 20.86
CA ASN A 34 -9.97 -8.35 20.04
C ASN A 34 -10.13 -7.52 18.78
N ASP A 35 -10.12 -6.19 18.90
CA ASP A 35 -10.14 -5.27 17.76
C ASP A 35 -8.90 -5.48 16.88
N LYS A 36 -7.70 -5.63 17.46
CA LYS A 36 -6.48 -6.01 16.70
C LYS A 36 -6.64 -7.31 15.91
N LYS A 37 -7.31 -8.32 16.48
CA LYS A 37 -7.60 -9.58 15.78
C LYS A 37 -8.61 -9.38 14.65
N GLU A 38 -9.64 -8.55 14.87
CA GLU A 38 -10.63 -8.20 13.85
C GLU A 38 -9.97 -7.48 12.67
N LEU A 39 -9.15 -6.46 12.95
CA LEU A 39 -8.36 -5.72 11.95
C LEU A 39 -7.40 -6.65 11.17
N LYS A 40 -6.72 -7.58 11.86
CA LYS A 40 -5.86 -8.57 11.19
C LYS A 40 -6.63 -9.50 10.26
N LYS A 41 -7.86 -9.89 10.59
CA LYS A 41 -8.71 -10.68 9.70
C LYS A 41 -9.13 -9.83 8.50
N LEU A 42 -9.50 -8.57 8.73
CA LEU A 42 -9.94 -7.63 7.71
C LEU A 42 -8.84 -7.31 6.68
N ASP A 43 -7.60 -7.12 7.12
CA ASP A 43 -6.44 -6.93 6.24
C ASP A 43 -6.20 -8.17 5.36
N LYS A 44 -6.25 -9.36 5.95
CA LYS A 44 -6.00 -10.62 5.26
C LYS A 44 -7.04 -10.97 4.19
N ASP A 45 -8.26 -10.46 4.32
CA ASP A 45 -9.31 -10.71 3.33
C ASP A 45 -9.04 -9.91 2.04
N LYS A 46 -8.26 -10.49 1.13
CA LYS A 46 -7.91 -9.82 -0.14
C LYS A 46 -9.04 -9.84 -1.17
N ASP A 47 -10.15 -10.52 -0.89
CA ASP A 47 -11.29 -10.68 -1.80
C ASP A 47 -12.43 -9.70 -1.50
N MET A 48 -12.52 -9.21 -0.27
CA MET A 48 -13.48 -8.16 0.11
C MET A 48 -13.24 -6.87 -0.68
N ILE A 49 -14.33 -6.27 -1.15
CA ILE A 49 -14.30 -4.95 -1.81
C ILE A 49 -13.81 -3.90 -0.82
N ARG A 50 -12.93 -3.00 -1.27
CA ARG A 50 -12.30 -2.01 -0.40
C ARG A 50 -13.29 -1.08 0.29
N SER A 51 -14.39 -0.70 -0.35
CA SER A 51 -15.45 0.11 0.27
C SER A 51 -16.15 -0.62 1.42
N GLU A 52 -16.50 -1.90 1.24
CA GLU A 52 -17.07 -2.74 2.31
C GLU A 52 -16.06 -2.93 3.45
N LYS A 53 -14.80 -3.11 3.09
CA LYS A 53 -13.69 -3.23 4.04
C LYS A 53 -13.53 -1.95 4.86
N LYS A 54 -13.64 -0.78 4.23
CA LYS A 54 -13.61 0.52 4.89
C LYS A 54 -14.78 0.69 5.87
N GLN A 55 -15.99 0.29 5.49
CA GLN A 55 -17.13 0.32 6.42
C GLN A 55 -16.87 -0.50 7.68
N LYS A 56 -16.28 -1.70 7.55
CA LYS A 56 -15.92 -2.53 8.73
C LYS A 56 -14.82 -1.89 9.56
N LEU A 57 -13.81 -1.28 8.93
CA LEU A 57 -12.79 -0.50 9.63
C LEU A 57 -13.43 0.64 10.44
N ASP A 58 -14.37 1.37 9.84
CA ASP A 58 -15.04 2.51 10.48
C ASP A 58 -15.85 2.10 11.70
N VAL A 59 -16.47 0.91 11.67
CA VAL A 59 -17.16 0.33 12.84
C VAL A 59 -16.18 0.07 13.99
N ILE A 60 -14.99 -0.47 13.70
CA ILE A 60 -13.95 -0.71 14.72
C ILE A 60 -13.40 0.61 15.25
N LEU A 61 -13.15 1.57 14.35
CA LEU A 61 -12.67 2.91 14.69
C LEU A 61 -13.67 3.66 15.59
N ALA A 62 -14.98 3.53 15.33
CA ALA A 62 -16.03 4.19 16.09
C ALA A 62 -16.03 3.79 17.58
N ARG A 63 -15.65 2.53 17.89
CA ARG A 63 -15.52 2.00 19.26
C ARG A 63 -14.30 2.54 20.01
N GLN A 64 -13.34 3.13 19.31
CA GLN A 64 -12.10 3.62 19.92
C GLN A 64 -12.31 4.96 20.65
N THR A 65 -11.39 5.24 21.57
CA THR A 65 -11.32 6.54 22.24
C THR A 65 -10.93 7.66 21.27
N ASP A 66 -11.26 8.90 21.62
CA ASP A 66 -10.93 10.07 20.79
C ASP A 66 -9.43 10.24 20.59
N SER A 67 -8.62 9.86 21.58
CA SER A 67 -7.16 9.85 21.45
C SER A 67 -6.68 8.91 20.35
N ILE A 68 -7.26 7.71 20.27
CA ILE A 68 -6.91 6.74 19.22
C ILE A 68 -7.41 7.21 17.85
N LYS A 69 -8.61 7.79 17.77
CA LYS A 69 -9.14 8.38 16.51
C LYS A 69 -8.22 9.48 15.97
N LYS A 70 -7.75 10.39 16.83
CA LYS A 70 -6.77 11.43 16.44
C LYS A 70 -5.44 10.84 16.00
N LEU A 71 -4.91 9.85 16.71
CA LEU A 71 -3.68 9.17 16.31
C LEU A 71 -3.83 8.46 14.96
N PHE A 72 -4.99 7.84 14.71
CA PHE A 72 -5.29 7.21 13.43
C PHE A 72 -5.23 8.23 12.28
N GLU A 73 -5.88 9.38 12.44
CA GLU A 73 -5.82 10.46 11.44
C GLU A 73 -4.38 10.90 11.14
N ILE A 74 -3.55 11.06 12.16
CA ILE A 74 -2.14 11.43 12.01
C ILE A 74 -1.36 10.37 11.22
N GLU A 75 -1.53 9.08 11.57
CA GLU A 75 -0.83 7.99 10.86
C GLU A 75 -1.33 7.84 9.41
N VAL A 76 -2.63 8.03 9.16
CA VAL A 76 -3.18 8.06 7.78
C VAL A 76 -2.54 9.18 6.96
N GLN A 77 -2.45 10.40 7.50
CA GLN A 77 -1.80 11.52 6.81
C GLN A 77 -0.32 11.23 6.52
N ARG A 78 0.38 10.61 7.49
CA ARG A 78 1.78 10.22 7.32
C ARG A 78 1.95 9.17 6.21
N THR A 79 1.07 8.16 6.16
CA THR A 79 1.10 7.14 5.10
C THR A 79 0.77 7.75 3.74
N LEU A 80 -0.22 8.63 3.66
CA LEU A 80 -0.58 9.36 2.44
C LEU A 80 0.61 10.15 1.89
N LEU A 81 1.30 10.93 2.74
CA LEU A 81 2.48 11.70 2.32
C LEU A 81 3.61 10.80 1.82
N LYS A 82 3.92 9.71 2.52
CA LYS A 82 4.93 8.74 2.08
C LYS A 82 4.57 8.11 0.73
N HIS A 83 3.31 7.76 0.55
CA HIS A 83 2.81 7.19 -0.70
C HIS A 83 2.90 8.20 -1.84
N GLN A 84 2.46 9.43 -1.61
CA GLN A 84 2.55 10.52 -2.59
C GLN A 84 3.99 10.73 -3.06
N MET A 85 4.94 10.90 -2.14
CA MET A 85 6.36 11.08 -2.48
C MET A 85 6.91 9.89 -3.29
N LYS A 86 6.50 8.67 -2.94
CA LYS A 86 6.89 7.45 -3.66
C LYS A 86 6.32 7.43 -5.08
N MET A 87 5.08 7.87 -5.26
CA MET A 87 4.44 7.91 -6.56
C MET A 87 4.97 9.04 -7.44
N GLU A 88 5.23 10.22 -6.88
CA GLU A 88 5.90 11.33 -7.58
C GLU A 88 7.27 10.88 -8.11
N LYS A 89 8.08 10.22 -7.27
CA LYS A 89 9.37 9.67 -7.69
C LYS A 89 9.25 8.66 -8.84
N LYS A 90 8.22 7.81 -8.80
CA LYS A 90 7.96 6.82 -9.86
C LYS A 90 7.47 7.44 -11.17
N MET A 91 6.70 8.54 -11.08
CA MET A 91 6.17 9.26 -12.24
C MET A 91 7.22 10.20 -12.87
N ALA A 92 8.28 10.56 -12.15
CA ALA A 92 9.40 11.35 -12.65
C ALA A 92 10.31 10.60 -13.66
N VAL A 93 9.95 9.37 -14.07
CA VAL A 93 10.66 8.62 -15.11
C VAL A 93 10.49 9.26 -16.49
N ASP A 94 11.55 9.24 -17.30
CA ASP A 94 11.57 9.85 -18.63
C ASP A 94 10.74 9.07 -19.66
N ASP A 95 10.71 7.73 -19.56
CA ASP A 95 9.96 6.87 -20.48
C ASP A 95 8.43 7.11 -20.31
N PRO A 96 7.74 7.59 -21.36
CA PRO A 96 6.32 7.93 -21.27
C PRO A 96 5.41 6.74 -20.94
N ALA A 97 5.72 5.55 -21.45
CA ALA A 97 4.91 4.36 -21.21
C ALA A 97 5.06 3.85 -19.76
N VAL A 98 6.26 4.00 -19.19
CA VAL A 98 6.49 3.69 -17.77
C VAL A 98 5.80 4.70 -16.86
N ARG A 99 5.80 5.98 -17.23
CA ARG A 99 5.04 7.03 -16.51
C ARG A 99 3.54 6.74 -16.54
N GLU A 100 2.99 6.45 -17.71
CA GLU A 100 1.57 6.10 -17.89
C GLU A 100 1.20 4.84 -17.09
N TYR A 101 2.08 3.83 -17.06
CA TYR A 101 1.89 2.65 -16.22
C TYR A 101 1.71 3.05 -14.74
N TRP A 102 2.58 3.91 -14.19
CA TRP A 102 2.48 4.32 -12.79
C TRP A 102 1.23 5.17 -12.51
N GLN A 103 0.77 5.97 -13.46
CA GLN A 103 -0.50 6.70 -13.35
C GLN A 103 -1.68 5.73 -13.23
N LYS A 104 -1.76 4.72 -14.11
CA LYS A 104 -2.84 3.71 -14.05
C LYS A 104 -2.77 2.85 -12.79
N VAL A 105 -1.56 2.52 -12.31
CA VAL A 105 -1.39 1.84 -11.02
C VAL A 105 -1.97 2.68 -9.89
N GLU A 106 -1.76 4.00 -9.91
CA GLU A 106 -2.31 4.90 -8.89
C GLU A 106 -3.83 4.95 -8.91
N GLU A 107 -4.43 5.03 -10.10
CA GLU A 107 -5.89 4.97 -10.28
C GLU A 107 -6.46 3.66 -9.72
N ILE A 108 -5.84 2.53 -10.05
CA ILE A 108 -6.25 1.21 -9.53
C ILE A 108 -6.10 1.14 -8.00
N ASN A 109 -5.06 1.72 -7.43
CA ASN A 109 -4.85 1.74 -5.99
C ASN A 109 -5.89 2.59 -5.26
N LYS A 110 -6.41 3.64 -5.90
CA LYS A 110 -7.47 4.51 -5.36
C LYS A 110 -8.88 3.98 -5.61
N ASP A 111 -9.04 3.01 -6.50
CA ASP A 111 -10.33 2.41 -6.81
C ASP A 111 -10.88 1.61 -5.61
N MET A 112 -11.85 2.21 -4.92
CA MET A 112 -12.52 1.61 -3.76
C MET A 112 -13.60 0.59 -4.14
N SER A 113 -13.94 0.47 -5.42
CA SER A 113 -14.99 -0.43 -5.92
C SER A 113 -14.49 -1.86 -6.18
N ILE A 114 -13.18 -2.09 -6.07
CA ILE A 114 -12.55 -3.38 -6.30
C ILE A 114 -11.89 -3.93 -5.02
N SER A 115 -11.64 -5.23 -5.01
CA SER A 115 -10.84 -5.87 -3.97
C SER A 115 -9.34 -5.73 -4.24
N GLN A 116 -8.51 -6.05 -3.23
CA GLN A 116 -7.06 -6.05 -3.42
C GLN A 116 -6.63 -7.08 -4.47
N ARG A 117 -7.24 -8.28 -4.47
CA ARG A 117 -6.92 -9.31 -5.48
C ARG A 117 -7.25 -8.85 -6.90
N GLN A 118 -8.36 -8.13 -7.08
CA GLN A 118 -8.72 -7.55 -8.38
C GLN A 118 -7.74 -6.45 -8.80
N ALA A 119 -7.34 -5.57 -7.88
CA ALA A 119 -6.34 -4.54 -8.14
C ALA A 119 -4.99 -5.16 -8.55
N ASP A 120 -4.51 -6.17 -7.82
CA ASP A 120 -3.27 -6.88 -8.12
C ASP A 120 -3.32 -7.52 -9.52
N LYS A 121 -4.47 -8.10 -9.88
CA LYS A 121 -4.69 -8.67 -11.23
C LYS A 121 -4.62 -7.59 -12.31
N LYS A 122 -5.33 -6.47 -12.15
CA LYS A 122 -5.30 -5.35 -13.10
C LYS A 122 -3.88 -4.77 -13.25
N ILE A 123 -3.14 -4.60 -12.15
CA ILE A 123 -1.75 -4.12 -12.17
C ILE A 123 -0.83 -5.11 -12.89
N LYS A 124 -1.02 -6.42 -12.67
CA LYS A 124 -0.27 -7.45 -13.39
C LYS A 124 -0.52 -7.40 -14.89
N GLU A 125 -1.78 -7.31 -15.32
CA GLU A 125 -2.16 -7.18 -16.73
C GLU A 125 -1.57 -5.90 -17.36
N LEU A 126 -1.55 -4.77 -16.63
CA LEU A 126 -0.88 -3.55 -17.09
C LEU A 126 0.63 -3.76 -17.29
N LYS A 127 1.28 -4.46 -16.36
CA LYS A 127 2.72 -4.73 -16.43
C LYS A 127 3.08 -5.63 -17.61
N GLU A 128 2.20 -6.55 -17.98
CA GLU A 128 2.38 -7.45 -19.12
C GLU A 128 2.38 -6.70 -20.46
N LYS A 129 1.77 -5.52 -20.55
CA LYS A 129 1.79 -4.67 -21.75
C LYS A 129 3.13 -3.96 -22.00
N LEU A 130 3.99 -3.86 -20.99
CA LEU A 130 5.30 -3.22 -21.12
C LEU A 130 6.35 -4.14 -21.76
N THR A 131 7.29 -3.55 -22.49
CA THR A 131 8.46 -4.27 -23.02
C THR A 131 9.39 -4.75 -21.89
N PRO A 132 10.28 -5.74 -22.14
CA PRO A 132 11.25 -6.17 -21.15
C PRO A 132 12.13 -5.03 -20.62
N GLU A 133 12.51 -4.06 -21.46
CA GLU A 133 13.31 -2.90 -21.08
C GLU A 133 12.53 -1.95 -20.16
N GLN A 134 11.29 -1.64 -20.50
CA GLN A 134 10.40 -0.83 -19.66
C GLN A 134 10.13 -1.50 -18.31
N ARG A 135 9.97 -2.83 -18.27
CA ARG A 135 9.83 -3.58 -17.01
C ARG A 135 11.09 -3.53 -16.15
N ARG A 136 12.29 -3.38 -16.74
CA ARG A 136 13.53 -3.17 -15.97
C ARG A 136 13.55 -1.78 -15.33
N LEU A 137 13.02 -0.76 -16.01
CA LEU A 137 12.88 0.60 -15.46
C LEU A 137 11.97 0.61 -14.22
N LEU A 138 10.92 -0.22 -14.18
CA LEU A 138 10.07 -0.37 -12.99
C LEU A 138 10.80 -0.80 -11.70
N LYS A 139 11.97 -1.44 -11.82
CA LYS A 139 12.75 -1.93 -10.66
C LYS A 139 13.76 -0.92 -10.14
N LYS A 140 14.06 0.14 -10.91
CA LYS A 140 15.05 1.16 -10.54
C LYS A 140 14.47 2.30 -9.68
N HIS A 141 13.14 2.38 -9.58
CA HIS A 141 12.39 3.45 -8.90
C HIS A 141 11.42 2.90 -7.87
#